data_AF-A0A7G6Z7F2-F1
#
_entry.id   AF-A0A7G6Z7F2-F1
#
_cell.length_a   1.000
_cell.length_b   1.000
_cell.length_c   1.000
_cell.angle_alpha   90.00
_cell.angle_beta   90.00
_cell.angle_gamma   90.00
#
_symmetry.space_group_name_H-M   'P 1'
#
loop_
_entity.id
_entity.type
_entity.pdbx_description
1 polymer ?
#
loop_
_entity_poly.entity_id
_entity_poly.type
_entity_poly.pdbx_seq_one_letter_code
_entity_poly.pdbx_strand_id
1 'polypeptide(L)'
;MAEPVELWWARRQWSKSLEVPYPVGCYRSDWERYPVLVRQYHPDLNSGITLTQVPPAAEVYLVWQCDAGHRFVATPDEQRQRPGQSRRRSTWCPECAAGATKRRAPSPSRSLAPVRPRSPAASARVARATPGAGEVGQAFVSSLAPKPASAAEGELRHRLAERLDLHFGLNAVRVARPFFTRHEVWPDIVLAELRVAIEYDTTGRDGLEHVGRREESDRRKDRLLRAAGWEVVRIRCGKLRPIGPFDISAPGISAKTIDRLVEKLGQIRGALIVECYRRTDGGG
;
A
#
# COMPACT_ATOMS: atom_id res chain seq x y z
N MET A 1 31.56 -8.48 -7.67
CA MET A 1 30.49 -8.42 -6.64
C MET A 1 29.56 -7.28 -7.01
N ALA A 2 28.25 -7.53 -6.95
CA ALA A 2 27.26 -6.50 -7.26
C ALA A 2 27.31 -5.36 -6.23
N GLU A 3 27.16 -4.13 -6.71
CA GLU A 3 27.26 -2.91 -5.92
C GLU A 3 26.05 -1.98 -6.17
N PRO A 4 25.74 -1.03 -5.27
CA PRO A 4 24.72 -0.01 -5.50
C PRO A 4 24.93 0.77 -6.80
N VAL A 5 23.84 1.20 -7.43
CA VAL A 5 23.84 1.81 -8.76
C VAL A 5 24.71 3.08 -8.86
N GLU A 6 24.80 3.88 -7.80
CA GLU A 6 25.63 5.09 -7.73
C GLU A 6 27.13 4.75 -7.76
N LEU A 7 27.54 3.75 -6.97
CA LEU A 7 28.93 3.31 -6.90
C LEU A 7 29.35 2.63 -8.21
N TRP A 8 28.45 1.83 -8.79
CA TRP A 8 28.64 1.25 -10.10
C TRP A 8 28.84 2.31 -11.17
N TRP A 9 27.99 3.34 -11.19
CA TRP A 9 28.08 4.42 -12.18
C TRP A 9 29.38 5.22 -12.03
N ALA A 10 29.74 5.61 -10.80
CA ALA A 10 30.98 6.33 -10.51
C ALA A 10 32.22 5.53 -10.94
N ARG A 11 32.23 4.22 -10.67
CA ARG A 11 33.31 3.33 -11.13
C ARG A 11 33.39 3.26 -12.65
N ARG A 12 32.25 3.26 -13.35
CA ARG A 12 32.23 3.27 -14.82
C ARG A 12 32.73 4.58 -15.40
N GLN A 13 32.36 5.73 -14.79
CA GLN A 13 32.89 7.05 -15.14
C GLN A 13 34.41 7.09 -15.03
N TRP A 14 34.95 6.61 -13.92
CA TRP A 14 36.39 6.53 -13.72
C TRP A 14 37.07 5.60 -14.73
N SER A 15 36.57 4.37 -14.89
CA SER A 15 37.18 3.36 -15.78
C SER A 15 37.19 3.72 -17.26
N LYS A 16 36.19 4.48 -17.72
CA LYS A 16 36.07 4.92 -19.11
C LYS A 16 36.57 6.35 -19.33
N SER A 17 36.91 7.06 -18.26
CA SER A 17 37.25 8.49 -18.28
C SER A 17 36.19 9.35 -18.99
N LEU A 18 34.91 9.06 -18.74
CA LEU A 18 33.76 9.74 -19.33
C LEU A 18 32.74 10.11 -18.26
N GLU A 19 32.16 11.30 -18.34
CA GLU A 19 31.05 11.73 -17.46
C GLU A 19 29.79 10.88 -17.69
N VAL A 20 29.52 10.49 -18.94
CA VAL A 20 28.43 9.58 -19.30
C VAL A 20 29.05 8.34 -19.96
N PRO A 21 29.35 7.27 -19.18
CA PRO A 21 30.10 6.11 -19.67
C PRO A 21 29.33 5.30 -20.72
N TYR A 22 28.01 5.35 -20.63
CA TYR A 22 27.07 4.74 -21.55
C TYR A 22 25.97 5.77 -21.88
N PRO A 23 25.86 6.24 -23.13
CA PRO A 23 24.78 7.13 -23.55
C PRO A 23 23.40 6.48 -23.40
N VAL A 24 22.35 7.28 -23.22
CA VAL A 24 20.96 6.78 -23.23
C VAL A 24 20.69 6.05 -24.54
N GLY A 25 20.17 4.82 -24.45
CA GLY A 25 19.94 3.94 -25.59
C GLY A 25 21.09 2.96 -25.92
N CYS A 26 22.25 3.05 -25.26
CA CYS A 26 23.42 2.21 -25.54
C CYS A 26 23.11 0.70 -25.57
N TYR A 27 22.26 0.21 -24.65
CA TYR A 27 21.83 -1.19 -24.54
C TYR A 27 20.35 -1.40 -24.91
N ARG A 28 19.77 -0.54 -25.77
CA ARG A 28 18.35 -0.63 -26.14
C ARG A 28 18.00 -2.00 -26.74
N SER A 29 18.79 -2.49 -27.69
CA SER A 29 18.55 -3.76 -28.40
C SER A 29 18.69 -4.99 -27.49
N ASP A 30 19.45 -4.88 -26.40
CA ASP A 30 19.50 -5.94 -25.41
C ASP A 30 18.23 -6.00 -24.57
N TRP A 31 17.71 -4.84 -24.17
CA TRP A 31 16.54 -4.72 -23.29
C TRP A 31 15.19 -4.86 -24.01
N GLU A 32 15.12 -4.64 -25.33
CA GLU A 32 13.88 -4.81 -26.11
C GLU A 32 13.33 -6.25 -26.05
N ARG A 33 14.21 -7.23 -25.83
CA ARG A 33 13.86 -8.65 -25.67
C ARG A 33 13.17 -8.94 -24.34
N TYR A 34 13.20 -7.99 -23.41
CA TYR A 34 12.63 -8.08 -22.06
C TYR A 34 11.65 -6.92 -21.78
N PRO A 35 10.57 -6.77 -22.56
CA PRO A 35 9.68 -5.61 -22.47
C PRO A 35 8.98 -5.49 -21.11
N VAL A 36 8.86 -6.58 -20.36
CA VAL A 36 8.33 -6.52 -19.00
C VAL A 36 9.34 -5.93 -18.02
N LEU A 37 10.64 -6.19 -18.19
CA LEU A 37 11.68 -5.60 -17.33
C LEU A 37 11.83 -4.10 -17.58
N VAL A 38 11.69 -3.66 -18.84
CA VAL A 38 11.64 -2.24 -19.19
C VAL A 38 10.51 -1.53 -18.43
N ARG A 39 9.33 -2.15 -18.34
CA ARG A 39 8.18 -1.59 -17.58
C ARG A 39 8.39 -1.57 -16.08
N GLN A 40 9.22 -2.47 -15.55
CA GLN A 40 9.49 -2.56 -14.12
C GLN A 40 10.59 -1.61 -13.65
N TYR A 41 11.35 -1.05 -14.58
CA TYR A 41 12.47 -0.19 -14.27
C TYR A 41 12.05 1.28 -14.24
N HIS A 42 12.49 1.99 -13.20
CA HIS A 42 12.25 3.43 -13.05
C HIS A 42 13.59 4.13 -12.79
N PRO A 43 14.04 5.05 -13.68
CA PRO A 43 15.27 5.81 -13.46
C PRO A 43 15.27 6.61 -12.15
N ASP A 44 14.11 7.12 -11.72
CA ASP A 44 13.95 7.87 -10.48
C ASP A 44 14.24 7.04 -9.22
N LEU A 45 14.14 5.70 -9.32
CA LEU A 45 14.52 4.77 -8.25
C LEU A 45 15.97 4.31 -8.34
N ASN A 46 16.67 4.68 -9.42
CA ASN A 46 18.02 4.24 -9.77
C ASN A 46 18.91 5.43 -10.14
N SER A 47 18.75 6.52 -9.39
CA SER A 47 19.67 7.68 -9.42
C SER A 47 19.72 8.38 -10.78
N GLY A 48 18.60 8.37 -11.51
CA GLY A 48 18.45 8.99 -12.83
C GLY A 48 19.06 8.19 -13.98
N ILE A 49 19.67 7.04 -13.71
CA ILE A 49 20.29 6.19 -14.73
C ILE A 49 19.18 5.40 -15.43
N THR A 50 19.16 5.41 -16.76
CA THR A 50 18.16 4.65 -17.52
C THR A 50 18.59 3.19 -17.68
N LEU A 51 17.63 2.27 -17.80
CA LEU A 51 17.93 0.84 -18.01
C LEU A 51 18.80 0.63 -19.26
N THR A 52 18.59 1.43 -20.30
CA THR A 52 19.37 1.39 -21.55
C THR A 52 20.82 1.85 -21.41
N GLN A 53 21.24 2.33 -20.25
CA GLN A 53 22.63 2.64 -19.92
C GLN A 53 23.28 1.54 -19.08
N VAL A 54 22.52 0.51 -18.70
CA VAL A 54 22.99 -0.63 -17.90
C VAL A 54 23.09 -1.86 -18.78
N PRO A 55 24.29 -2.47 -18.95
CA PRO A 55 24.43 -3.74 -19.65
C PRO A 55 23.63 -4.85 -18.94
N PRO A 56 23.01 -5.80 -19.67
CA PRO A 56 22.32 -6.93 -19.05
C PRO A 56 23.23 -7.77 -18.14
N ALA A 57 24.52 -7.90 -18.45
CA ALA A 57 25.47 -8.65 -17.62
C ALA A 57 26.06 -7.83 -16.46
N ALA A 58 25.58 -6.62 -16.20
CA ALA A 58 26.15 -5.78 -15.16
C ALA A 58 25.87 -6.35 -13.76
N GLU A 59 26.93 -6.48 -12.96
CA GLU A 59 26.85 -6.74 -11.53
C GLU A 59 26.51 -5.44 -10.78
N VAL A 60 25.26 -5.01 -10.89
CA VAL A 60 24.75 -3.79 -10.25
C VAL A 60 23.40 -4.09 -9.60
N TYR A 61 23.22 -3.62 -8.37
CA TYR A 61 21.93 -3.69 -7.71
C TYR A 61 21.02 -2.57 -8.21
N LEU A 62 19.88 -2.97 -8.78
CA LEU A 62 18.85 -2.06 -9.29
C LEU A 62 17.56 -2.25 -8.52
N VAL A 63 16.83 -1.16 -8.33
CA VAL A 63 15.48 -1.18 -7.80
C VAL A 63 14.50 -1.41 -8.94
N TRP A 64 13.77 -2.51 -8.87
CA TRP A 64 12.70 -2.89 -9.78
C TRP A 64 11.36 -2.69 -9.09
N GLN A 65 10.33 -2.28 -9.83
CA GLN A 65 8.96 -2.18 -9.36
C GLN A 65 8.04 -3.02 -10.26
N CYS A 66 7.39 -4.05 -9.74
CA CYS A 66 6.47 -4.84 -10.56
C CYS A 66 5.14 -4.11 -10.83
N ASP A 67 4.33 -4.61 -11.77
CA ASP A 67 3.00 -4.06 -12.09
C ASP A 67 2.05 -3.98 -10.87
N ALA A 68 2.32 -4.77 -9.82
CA ALA A 68 1.57 -4.73 -8.57
C ALA A 68 2.07 -3.67 -7.56
N GLY A 69 3.13 -2.92 -7.91
CA GLY A 69 3.75 -1.87 -7.12
C GLY A 69 4.83 -2.33 -6.13
N HIS A 70 5.12 -3.63 -6.07
CA HIS A 70 6.16 -4.19 -5.20
C HIS A 70 7.54 -3.77 -5.68
N ARG A 71 8.37 -3.24 -4.77
CA ARG A 71 9.73 -2.78 -5.07
C ARG A 71 10.73 -3.74 -4.47
N PHE A 72 11.68 -4.19 -5.28
CA PHE A 72 12.70 -5.14 -4.84
C PHE A 72 14.02 -4.85 -5.54
N VAL A 73 15.10 -5.18 -4.84
CA VAL A 73 16.47 -5.04 -5.33
C VAL A 73 16.89 -6.35 -5.96
N ALA A 74 17.40 -6.28 -7.18
CA ALA A 74 17.98 -7.43 -7.87
C ALA A 74 18.97 -6.93 -8.92
N THR A 75 19.97 -7.75 -9.23
CA THR A 75 20.80 -7.53 -10.41
C THR A 75 20.00 -7.72 -11.69
N PRO A 76 20.42 -7.10 -12.80
CA PRO A 76 19.93 -7.43 -14.14
C PRO A 76 19.82 -8.93 -14.41
N ASP A 77 20.82 -9.70 -13.99
CA ASP A 77 20.87 -11.14 -14.21
C ASP A 77 19.86 -11.89 -13.35
N GLU A 78 19.81 -11.64 -12.03
CA GLU A 78 18.80 -12.21 -11.14
C GLU A 78 17.38 -11.89 -11.60
N GLN A 79 17.14 -10.67 -12.09
CA GLN A 79 15.81 -10.27 -12.51
C GLN A 79 15.36 -10.91 -13.83
N ARG A 80 16.30 -11.22 -14.72
CA ARG A 80 16.04 -12.05 -15.90
C ARG A 80 15.87 -13.53 -15.52
N GLN A 81 16.66 -14.00 -14.56
CA GLN A 81 16.69 -15.40 -14.13
C GLN A 81 15.58 -15.68 -13.11
N ARG A 82 14.42 -16.08 -13.63
CA ARG A 82 13.26 -16.49 -12.83
C ARG A 82 13.55 -17.73 -11.95
N PRO A 83 13.39 -17.67 -10.62
CA PRO A 83 13.31 -18.85 -9.76
C PRO A 83 12.01 -19.62 -9.99
N GLY A 84 12.11 -20.84 -10.53
CA GLY A 84 11.05 -21.85 -10.55
C GLY A 84 9.97 -21.74 -11.64
N GLN A 85 9.07 -22.73 -11.66
CA GLN A 85 7.97 -22.86 -12.65
C GLN A 85 6.72 -22.05 -12.25
N SER A 86 6.77 -20.72 -12.35
CA SER A 86 5.53 -19.93 -12.23
C SER A 86 4.79 -19.86 -13.58
N ARG A 87 3.46 -19.95 -13.58
CA ARG A 87 2.63 -19.93 -14.80
C ARG A 87 2.25 -18.52 -15.26
N ARG A 88 2.60 -17.48 -14.49
CA ARG A 88 2.30 -16.09 -14.87
C ARG A 88 3.32 -15.59 -15.88
N ARG A 89 2.85 -14.88 -16.92
CA ARG A 89 3.69 -14.23 -17.94
C ARG A 89 4.32 -12.90 -17.46
N SER A 90 4.01 -12.45 -16.25
CA SER A 90 4.64 -11.29 -15.61
C SER A 90 6.00 -11.70 -15.03
N THR A 91 7.04 -10.94 -15.36
CA THR A 91 8.41 -11.16 -14.87
C THR A 91 8.48 -11.23 -13.36
N TRP A 92 9.54 -11.89 -12.90
CA TRP A 92 9.69 -12.31 -11.52
C TRP A 92 9.71 -11.10 -10.57
N CYS A 93 9.08 -11.31 -9.42
CA CYS A 93 9.08 -10.41 -8.29
C CYS A 93 9.01 -11.33 -7.07
N PRO A 94 9.95 -11.23 -6.11
CA PRO A 94 10.01 -12.15 -4.97
C PRO A 94 8.73 -12.11 -4.15
N GLU A 95 8.14 -10.92 -3.99
CA GLU A 95 6.87 -10.71 -3.27
C GLU A 95 5.70 -11.37 -4.01
N CYS A 96 5.60 -11.17 -5.33
CA CYS A 96 4.56 -11.83 -6.14
C CYS A 96 4.74 -13.36 -6.21
N ALA A 97 5.98 -13.84 -6.22
CA ALA A 97 6.30 -15.26 -6.26
C ALA A 97 5.95 -15.95 -4.93
N ALA A 98 6.29 -15.32 -3.80
CA ALA A 98 5.92 -15.80 -2.47
C ALA A 98 4.39 -15.86 -2.28
N GLY A 99 3.66 -14.88 -2.85
CA GLY A 99 2.20 -14.85 -2.83
C GLY A 99 1.51 -15.82 -3.80
N ALA A 100 2.24 -16.48 -4.70
CA ALA A 100 1.68 -17.43 -5.64
C ALA A 100 1.49 -18.79 -4.97
N THR A 101 0.29 -19.05 -4.45
CA THR A 101 -0.08 -20.38 -3.93
C THR A 101 0.12 -21.43 -5.03
N LYS A 102 0.94 -22.46 -4.76
CA LYS A 102 1.03 -23.65 -5.62
C LYS A 102 -0.34 -24.34 -5.57
N ARG A 103 -1.26 -24.01 -6.48
CA ARG A 103 -2.45 -24.83 -6.71
C ARG A 103 -1.93 -26.22 -7.05
N ARG A 104 -2.14 -27.19 -6.15
CA ARG A 104 -2.04 -28.61 -6.51
C ARG A 104 -2.94 -28.82 -7.73
N ALA A 105 -2.40 -29.46 -8.77
CA ALA A 105 -3.19 -29.87 -9.90
C ALA A 105 -4.37 -30.71 -9.39
N PRO A 106 -5.60 -30.49 -9.85
CA PRO A 106 -6.67 -31.42 -9.56
C PRO A 106 -6.27 -32.78 -10.13
N SER A 107 -6.28 -33.81 -9.29
CA SER A 107 -6.14 -35.21 -9.72
C SER A 107 -7.24 -35.51 -10.75
N PRO A 108 -6.95 -36.18 -11.87
CA PRO A 108 -7.97 -36.47 -12.86
C PRO A 108 -8.77 -37.68 -12.41
N SER A 109 -10.00 -37.46 -11.92
CA SER A 109 -10.98 -38.54 -11.83
C SER A 109 -12.39 -38.03 -12.14
N ARG A 110 -12.87 -38.46 -13.32
CA ARG A 110 -14.27 -38.75 -13.74
C ARG A 110 -15.32 -37.65 -13.53
N SER A 111 -16.19 -37.30 -14.47
CA SER A 111 -16.58 -37.88 -15.75
C SER A 111 -17.16 -36.77 -16.63
N LEU A 112 -17.07 -37.01 -17.95
CA LEU A 112 -17.56 -36.19 -19.04
C LEU A 112 -19.08 -35.97 -18.94
N ALA A 113 -19.50 -34.70 -19.02
CA ALA A 113 -20.83 -34.32 -19.49
C ALA A 113 -20.65 -33.21 -20.55
N PRO A 114 -21.38 -33.24 -21.67
CA PRO A 114 -21.02 -32.48 -22.86
C PRO A 114 -21.36 -30.99 -22.68
N VAL A 115 -20.36 -30.14 -22.91
CA VAL A 115 -20.52 -28.69 -23.01
C VAL A 115 -21.23 -28.38 -24.35
N ARG A 116 -22.46 -27.85 -24.29
CA ARG A 116 -23.10 -27.20 -25.44
C ARG A 116 -22.51 -25.81 -25.64
N PRO A 117 -22.25 -25.35 -26.88
CA PRO A 117 -21.82 -23.98 -27.12
C PRO A 117 -23.02 -23.04 -27.02
N ARG A 118 -22.89 -21.90 -26.33
CA ARG A 118 -23.79 -20.75 -26.51
C ARG A 118 -22.97 -19.56 -26.99
N SER A 119 -23.33 -19.09 -28.18
CA SER A 119 -22.84 -17.91 -28.87
C SER A 119 -23.13 -16.61 -28.10
N PRO A 120 -22.46 -15.49 -28.44
CA PRO A 120 -22.44 -14.28 -27.63
C PRO A 120 -23.54 -13.29 -28.06
N ALA A 121 -24.23 -12.67 -27.10
CA ALA A 121 -24.74 -11.30 -27.25
C ALA A 121 -25.35 -10.76 -25.94
N ALA A 122 -24.88 -9.57 -25.58
CA ALA A 122 -25.63 -8.41 -25.11
C ALA A 122 -26.56 -8.49 -23.88
N SER A 123 -26.08 -7.77 -22.86
CA SER A 123 -26.77 -6.71 -22.11
C SER A 123 -27.76 -7.06 -20.98
N ALA A 124 -27.38 -6.52 -19.82
CA ALA A 124 -28.22 -5.93 -18.78
C ALA A 124 -29.42 -6.73 -18.27
N ARG A 125 -29.19 -7.46 -17.17
CA ARG A 125 -30.15 -7.50 -16.06
C ARG A 125 -29.43 -7.26 -14.75
N VAL A 126 -29.72 -6.12 -14.14
CA VAL A 126 -29.52 -5.84 -12.72
C VAL A 126 -30.25 -6.93 -11.94
N ALA A 127 -29.50 -7.74 -11.20
CA ALA A 127 -30.04 -8.77 -10.31
C ALA A 127 -29.33 -8.68 -8.96
N ARG A 128 -30.02 -8.00 -8.03
CA ARG A 128 -30.11 -8.25 -6.59
C ARG A 128 -28.90 -8.97 -5.96
N ALA A 129 -28.06 -8.18 -5.28
CA ALA A 129 -27.11 -8.70 -4.31
C ALA A 129 -27.87 -9.20 -3.06
N THR A 130 -27.72 -10.48 -2.73
CA THR A 130 -28.06 -11.06 -1.43
C THR A 130 -26.73 -11.27 -0.67
N PRO A 131 -26.67 -11.06 0.65
CA PRO A 131 -25.50 -10.53 1.36
C PRO A 131 -24.56 -11.63 1.88
N GLY A 132 -23.25 -11.34 1.93
CA GLY A 132 -22.28 -12.23 2.56
C GLY A 132 -20.81 -11.79 2.46
N ALA A 133 -20.47 -10.94 1.50
CA ALA A 133 -19.18 -10.27 1.46
C ALA A 133 -19.41 -8.83 1.02
N GLY A 134 -19.23 -7.89 1.95
CA GLY A 134 -19.34 -6.47 1.66
C GLY A 134 -18.48 -6.05 0.48
N GLU A 135 -18.74 -4.87 -0.06
CA GLU A 135 -17.90 -4.31 -1.12
C GLU A 135 -16.53 -3.87 -0.57
N VAL A 136 -15.50 -3.89 -1.42
CA VAL A 136 -14.19 -3.34 -1.04
C VAL A 136 -14.37 -1.88 -0.64
N GLY A 137 -13.79 -1.49 0.50
CA GLY A 137 -13.94 -0.17 1.08
C GLY A 137 -15.16 0.00 1.97
N GLN A 138 -16.08 -0.97 2.05
CA GLN A 138 -17.18 -0.88 3.00
C GLN A 138 -16.67 -0.91 4.44
N ALA A 139 -17.09 0.05 5.26
CA ALA A 139 -16.88 0.02 6.70
C ALA A 139 -17.99 -0.79 7.38
N PHE A 140 -17.62 -1.52 8.43
CA PHE A 140 -18.53 -2.39 9.18
C PHE A 140 -18.03 -2.62 10.61
N VAL A 141 -18.85 -3.28 11.42
CA VAL A 141 -18.46 -3.75 12.75
C VAL A 141 -17.93 -5.18 12.62
N SER A 142 -16.64 -5.37 12.88
CA SER A 142 -16.02 -6.68 13.00
C SER A 142 -15.91 -7.10 14.46
N SER A 143 -16.36 -8.33 14.76
CA SER A 143 -16.12 -9.00 16.04
C SER A 143 -14.69 -9.52 16.19
N LEU A 144 -13.91 -9.51 15.10
CA LEU A 144 -12.51 -9.95 15.07
C LEU A 144 -11.53 -8.80 15.29
N ALA A 145 -12.02 -7.55 15.24
CA ALA A 145 -11.21 -6.39 15.54
C ALA A 145 -10.66 -6.52 16.97
N PRO A 146 -9.37 -6.17 17.19
CA PRO A 146 -8.82 -6.04 18.53
C PRO A 146 -9.73 -5.15 19.38
N LYS A 147 -9.93 -5.52 20.64
CA LYS A 147 -10.60 -4.63 21.58
C LYS A 147 -9.77 -3.34 21.66
N PRO A 148 -10.42 -2.16 21.77
CA PRO A 148 -9.72 -0.89 21.95
C PRO A 148 -8.65 -1.03 23.02
N ALA A 149 -7.40 -0.81 22.63
CA ALA A 149 -6.26 -1.24 23.42
C ALA A 149 -5.90 -0.24 24.53
N SER A 150 -6.48 0.97 24.49
CA SER A 150 -6.10 2.07 25.38
C SER A 150 -7.26 3.02 25.71
N ALA A 151 -7.26 3.56 26.94
CA ALA A 151 -8.10 4.68 27.33
C ALA A 151 -7.93 5.89 26.39
N ALA A 152 -6.77 6.03 25.74
CA ALA A 152 -6.50 7.08 24.77
C ALA A 152 -7.40 6.97 23.52
N GLU A 153 -7.70 5.76 23.03
CA GLU A 153 -8.62 5.60 21.89
C GLU A 153 -10.04 6.07 22.23
N GLY A 154 -10.49 5.78 23.46
CA GLY A 154 -11.76 6.25 23.99
C GLY A 154 -11.82 7.77 24.12
N GLU A 155 -10.77 8.38 24.67
CA GLU A 155 -10.65 9.84 24.80
C GLU A 155 -10.63 10.55 23.44
N LEU A 156 -9.88 10.02 22.47
CA LEU A 156 -9.81 10.56 21.11
C LEU A 156 -11.19 10.54 20.43
N ARG A 157 -11.89 9.41 20.56
CA ARG A 157 -13.26 9.24 20.05
C ARG A 157 -14.24 10.22 20.71
N HIS A 158 -14.17 10.37 22.03
CA HIS A 158 -15.03 11.27 22.77
C HIS A 158 -14.86 12.72 22.31
N ARG A 159 -13.62 13.23 22.27
CA ARG A 159 -13.34 14.61 21.82
C ARG A 159 -13.68 14.87 20.36
N LEU A 160 -13.52 13.86 19.49
CA LEU A 160 -13.96 13.98 18.10
C LEU A 160 -15.48 14.06 18.01
N ALA A 161 -16.19 13.25 18.79
CA ALA A 161 -17.65 13.29 18.85
C ALA A 161 -18.16 14.63 19.41
N GLU A 162 -17.47 15.29 20.35
CA GLU A 162 -17.86 16.63 20.80
C GLU A 162 -17.85 17.66 19.67
N ARG A 163 -17.00 17.49 18.65
CA ARG A 163 -16.79 18.48 17.59
C ARG A 163 -17.43 18.14 16.26
N LEU A 164 -17.60 16.86 15.96
CA LEU A 164 -18.09 16.38 14.69
C LEU A 164 -19.30 15.46 14.90
N ASP A 165 -20.37 15.76 14.19
CA ASP A 165 -21.57 14.94 14.09
C ASP A 165 -21.36 13.80 13.07
N LEU A 166 -20.50 12.85 13.45
CA LEU A 166 -20.14 11.67 12.65
C LEU A 166 -20.52 10.38 13.39
N HIS A 167 -20.68 9.29 12.63
CA HIS A 167 -20.92 7.98 13.22
C HIS A 167 -19.61 7.26 13.56
N PHE A 168 -19.32 7.11 14.86
CA PHE A 168 -18.10 6.47 15.34
C PHE A 168 -18.23 4.96 15.59
N GLY A 169 -19.40 4.33 15.37
CA GLY A 169 -19.65 2.94 15.79
C GLY A 169 -18.92 1.85 15.00
N LEU A 170 -18.21 2.18 13.91
CA LEU A 170 -17.54 1.21 13.03
C LEU A 170 -16.07 1.02 13.44
N ASN A 171 -15.53 -0.18 13.21
CA ASN A 171 -14.18 -0.55 13.64
C ASN A 171 -13.37 -1.33 12.58
N ALA A 172 -13.94 -1.57 11.40
CA ALA A 172 -13.30 -2.32 10.34
C ALA A 172 -13.62 -1.75 8.96
N VAL A 173 -12.66 -1.89 8.05
CA VAL A 173 -12.80 -1.58 6.63
C VAL A 173 -12.47 -2.81 5.81
N ARG A 174 -13.34 -3.16 4.87
CA ARG A 174 -13.10 -4.28 3.95
C ARG A 174 -12.05 -3.92 2.92
N VAL A 175 -11.08 -4.80 2.71
CA VAL A 175 -9.98 -4.58 1.77
C VAL A 175 -9.93 -5.68 0.72
N ALA A 176 -9.57 -5.33 -0.51
CA ALA A 176 -9.50 -6.29 -1.62
C ALA A 176 -8.40 -7.34 -1.44
N ARG A 177 -7.30 -6.97 -0.79
CA ARG A 177 -6.16 -7.84 -0.51
C ARG A 177 -6.09 -8.08 1.00
N PRO A 178 -5.70 -9.29 1.44
CA PRO A 178 -5.69 -9.59 2.84
C PRO A 178 -4.62 -8.77 3.59
N PHE A 179 -4.99 -8.28 4.77
CA PHE A 179 -4.08 -7.84 5.81
C PHE A 179 -3.89 -9.00 6.79
N PHE A 180 -2.65 -9.47 6.94
CA PHE A 180 -2.37 -10.81 7.48
C PHE A 180 -3.20 -11.90 6.77
N THR A 181 -4.13 -12.55 7.47
CA THR A 181 -5.01 -13.61 6.94
C THR A 181 -6.43 -13.13 6.67
N ARG A 182 -6.73 -11.83 6.86
CA ARG A 182 -8.09 -11.29 6.86
C ARG A 182 -8.27 -10.27 5.75
N HIS A 183 -9.46 -10.21 5.15
CA HIS A 183 -9.83 -9.19 4.15
C HIS A 183 -10.48 -7.97 4.80
N GLU A 184 -10.01 -7.64 6.00
CA GLU A 184 -10.45 -6.50 6.79
C GLU A 184 -9.24 -5.89 7.49
N VAL A 185 -9.26 -4.57 7.60
CA VAL A 185 -8.30 -3.77 8.34
C VAL A 185 -9.04 -3.09 9.48
N TRP A 186 -8.39 -2.94 10.64
CA TRP A 186 -8.98 -2.39 11.86
C TRP A 186 -8.25 -1.10 12.27
N PRO A 187 -8.69 0.08 11.79
CA PRO A 187 -8.22 1.36 12.32
C PRO A 187 -8.73 1.62 13.73
N ASP A 188 -8.05 2.48 14.49
CA ASP A 188 -8.48 2.86 15.84
C ASP A 188 -9.81 3.62 15.80
N ILE A 189 -9.97 4.50 14.80
CA ILE A 189 -11.23 5.19 14.52
C ILE A 189 -11.53 5.16 13.01
N VAL A 190 -12.78 4.84 12.69
CA VAL A 190 -13.30 4.79 11.32
C VAL A 190 -14.32 5.91 11.13
N LEU A 191 -14.01 6.87 10.25
CA LEU A 191 -14.92 7.94 9.83
C LEU A 191 -15.47 7.60 8.44
N ALA A 192 -16.58 6.87 8.39
CA ALA A 192 -17.07 6.27 7.15
C ALA A 192 -17.64 7.30 6.17
N GLU A 193 -18.33 8.30 6.67
CA GLU A 193 -18.91 9.40 5.87
C GLU A 193 -17.80 10.19 5.16
N LEU A 194 -16.65 10.35 5.82
CA LEU A 194 -15.48 11.02 5.27
C LEU A 194 -14.51 10.06 4.57
N ARG A 195 -14.71 8.74 4.60
CA ARG A 195 -13.73 7.76 4.11
C ARG A 195 -12.32 8.02 4.66
N VAL A 196 -12.21 8.30 5.96
CA VAL A 196 -10.93 8.52 6.65
C VAL A 196 -10.79 7.53 7.81
N ALA A 197 -9.64 6.89 7.87
CA ALA A 197 -9.21 6.05 8.99
C ALA A 197 -8.19 6.82 9.83
N ILE A 198 -8.33 6.76 11.15
CA ILE A 198 -7.40 7.40 12.09
C ILE A 198 -6.67 6.32 12.89
N GLU A 199 -5.36 6.51 13.03
CA GLU A 199 -4.48 5.69 13.87
C GLU A 199 -3.89 6.59 14.97
N TYR A 200 -3.81 6.08 16.19
CA TYR A 200 -3.22 6.74 17.34
C TYR A 200 -2.00 5.94 17.83
N ASP A 201 -0.83 6.31 17.31
CA ASP A 201 0.42 5.60 17.57
C ASP A 201 1.10 6.16 18.84
N THR A 202 1.14 5.37 19.92
CA THR A 202 1.90 5.70 21.15
C THR A 202 3.26 5.03 21.16
N THR A 203 4.31 5.73 21.59
CA THR A 203 5.55 5.08 22.02
C THR A 203 5.24 4.35 23.33
N GLY A 204 5.08 3.03 23.32
CA GLY A 204 4.83 2.28 24.56
C GLY A 204 5.99 2.36 25.57
N ARG A 205 5.87 1.59 26.65
CA ARG A 205 6.62 1.76 27.91
C ARG A 205 8.16 1.59 27.75
N ASP A 206 8.62 0.93 26.67
CA ASP A 206 10.02 0.56 26.45
C ASP A 206 10.75 1.32 25.32
N GLY A 207 10.18 2.40 24.77
CA GLY A 207 10.91 3.35 23.90
C GLY A 207 11.47 2.83 22.55
N LEU A 208 11.27 1.55 22.22
CA LEU A 208 11.66 0.90 20.95
C LEU A 208 10.45 0.48 20.09
N GLU A 209 9.25 0.78 20.57
CA GLU A 209 8.03 0.52 19.84
C GLU A 209 7.92 1.54 18.69
N HIS A 210 7.92 1.05 17.44
CA HIS A 210 7.74 1.78 16.15
C HIS A 210 8.98 2.04 15.28
N VAL A 211 10.11 1.38 15.51
CA VAL A 211 11.23 1.39 14.54
C VAL A 211 11.41 0.01 13.92
N GLY A 212 11.41 -0.08 12.57
CA GLY A 212 11.63 -1.31 11.82
C GLY A 212 10.34 -2.03 11.34
N ARG A 213 10.20 -3.33 11.63
CA ARG A 213 9.13 -4.21 11.08
C ARG A 213 7.69 -3.74 11.34
N ARG A 214 7.45 -2.96 12.42
CA ARG A 214 6.12 -2.41 12.76
C ARG A 214 5.74 -1.24 11.84
N GLU A 215 6.70 -0.35 11.53
CA GLU A 215 6.51 0.76 10.56
C GLU A 215 6.18 0.24 9.15
N GLU A 216 6.77 -0.89 8.76
CA GLU A 216 6.45 -1.55 7.49
C GLU A 216 5.03 -2.15 7.48
N SER A 217 4.61 -2.76 8.60
CA SER A 217 3.23 -3.23 8.79
C SER A 217 2.22 -2.09 8.76
N ASP A 218 2.56 -0.96 9.39
CA ASP A 218 1.79 0.28 9.38
C ASP A 218 1.63 0.85 7.97
N ARG A 219 2.73 0.95 7.22
CA ARG A 219 2.69 1.35 5.81
C ARG A 219 1.85 0.40 4.96
N ARG A 220 1.89 -0.91 5.26
CA ARG A 220 1.05 -1.90 4.57
C ARG A 220 -0.44 -1.69 4.89
N LYS A 221 -0.78 -1.44 6.16
CA LYS A 221 -2.14 -1.11 6.60
C LYS A 221 -2.67 0.11 5.85
N ASP A 222 -1.87 1.18 5.80
CA ASP A 222 -2.23 2.43 5.12
C ASP A 222 -2.47 2.23 3.62
N ARG A 223 -1.60 1.47 2.95
CA ARG A 223 -1.76 1.15 1.52
C ARG A 223 -3.05 0.36 1.23
N LEU A 224 -3.43 -0.57 2.11
CA LEU A 224 -4.64 -1.35 1.93
C LEU A 224 -5.91 -0.51 2.12
N LEU A 225 -5.90 0.41 3.08
CA LEU A 225 -6.97 1.39 3.28
C LEU A 225 -7.09 2.32 2.06
N ARG A 226 -5.97 2.89 1.59
CA ARG A 226 -5.92 3.73 0.37
C ARG A 226 -6.40 3.02 -0.88
N ALA A 227 -5.98 1.77 -1.08
CA ALA A 227 -6.46 0.95 -2.20
C ALA A 227 -7.97 0.63 -2.11
N ALA A 228 -8.56 0.73 -0.93
CA ALA A 228 -10.00 0.57 -0.70
C ALA A 228 -10.78 1.90 -0.74
N GLY A 229 -10.12 3.01 -1.13
CA GLY A 229 -10.74 4.33 -1.24
C GLY A 229 -10.74 5.15 0.06
N TRP A 230 -9.92 4.79 1.04
CA TRP A 230 -9.81 5.48 2.32
C TRP A 230 -8.53 6.30 2.43
N GLU A 231 -8.58 7.47 3.05
CA GLU A 231 -7.36 8.16 3.47
C GLU A 231 -7.00 7.80 4.91
N VAL A 232 -5.73 7.94 5.28
CA VAL A 232 -5.25 7.64 6.64
C VAL A 232 -4.61 8.86 7.27
N VAL A 233 -5.02 9.17 8.51
CA VAL A 233 -4.39 10.18 9.35
C VAL A 233 -3.81 9.51 10.60
N ARG A 234 -2.49 9.58 10.77
CA ARG A 234 -1.83 9.03 11.97
C ARG A 234 -1.51 10.14 12.96
N ILE A 235 -1.93 9.98 14.21
CA ILE A 235 -1.46 10.78 15.33
C ILE A 235 -0.25 10.07 15.92
N ARG A 236 0.93 10.63 15.70
CA ARG A 236 2.23 10.05 16.06
C ARG A 236 2.69 10.70 17.38
N CYS A 237 2.63 9.96 18.48
CA CYS A 237 2.96 10.48 19.79
C CYS A 237 4.47 10.47 20.09
N GLY A 238 4.98 11.51 20.75
CA GLY A 238 6.38 11.56 21.20
C GLY A 238 7.39 11.74 20.06
N LYS A 239 8.39 10.86 19.98
CA LYS A 239 9.52 10.96 19.00
C LYS A 239 9.24 10.26 17.66
N LEU A 240 8.01 9.83 17.43
CA LEU A 240 7.63 9.12 16.21
C LEU A 240 7.64 10.05 15.00
N ARG A 241 8.40 9.65 13.97
CA ARG A 241 8.44 10.40 12.71
C ARG A 241 7.14 10.21 11.92
N PRO A 242 6.65 11.26 11.25
CA PRO A 242 5.63 11.15 10.22
C PRO A 242 6.06 10.16 9.13
N ILE A 243 5.11 9.35 8.66
CA ILE A 243 5.26 8.42 7.54
C ILE A 243 4.28 8.71 6.40
N GLY A 244 3.20 9.45 6.68
CA GLY A 244 2.20 9.90 5.72
C GLY A 244 2.11 11.43 5.61
N PRO A 245 1.53 11.95 4.51
CA PRO A 245 1.42 13.39 4.26
C PRO A 245 0.44 14.11 5.21
N PHE A 246 -0.47 13.35 5.84
CA PHE A 246 -1.48 13.89 6.75
C PHE A 246 -1.19 13.62 8.23
N ASP A 247 -0.04 13.02 8.54
CA ASP A 247 0.33 12.66 9.90
C ASP A 247 0.45 13.89 10.82
N ILE A 248 0.10 13.69 12.08
CA ILE A 248 0.09 14.71 13.13
C ILE A 248 1.06 14.26 14.22
N SER A 249 2.20 14.93 14.34
CA SER A 249 3.06 14.78 15.52
C SER A 249 2.47 15.56 16.70
N ALA A 250 2.24 14.87 17.82
CA ALA A 250 1.70 15.45 19.04
C ALA A 250 2.29 14.78 20.30
N PRO A 251 2.33 15.43 21.47
CA PRO A 251 2.72 14.76 22.72
C PRO A 251 1.62 13.82 23.24
N GLY A 252 0.38 14.02 22.82
CA GLY A 252 -0.80 13.26 23.21
C GLY A 252 -2.10 13.88 22.70
N ILE A 253 -3.22 13.39 23.21
CA ILE A 253 -4.55 13.90 22.88
C ILE A 253 -4.79 15.22 23.63
N SER A 254 -5.13 16.28 22.90
CA SER A 254 -5.40 17.61 23.44
C SER A 254 -6.37 18.34 22.50
N ALA A 255 -7.02 19.42 22.96
CA ALA A 255 -7.88 20.25 22.11
C ALA A 255 -7.18 20.67 20.80
N LYS A 256 -5.90 21.08 20.90
CA LYS A 256 -5.07 21.47 19.75
C LYS A 256 -4.78 20.30 18.80
N THR A 257 -4.59 19.09 19.33
CA THR A 257 -4.39 17.88 18.51
C THR A 257 -5.65 17.59 17.71
N ILE A 258 -6.83 17.73 18.32
CA ILE A 258 -8.11 17.52 17.65
C ILE A 258 -8.37 18.65 16.63
N ASP A 259 -7.98 19.90 16.89
CA ASP A 259 -8.14 21.00 15.92
C ASP A 259 -7.34 20.72 14.65
N ARG A 260 -6.08 20.30 14.81
CA ARG A 260 -5.21 19.90 13.69
C ARG A 260 -5.77 18.69 12.94
N LEU A 261 -6.41 17.76 13.64
CA LEU A 261 -7.06 16.62 13.01
C LEU A 261 -8.24 17.07 12.14
N VAL A 262 -9.11 17.95 12.63
CA VAL A 262 -10.21 18.53 11.85
C VAL A 262 -9.68 19.28 10.62
N GLU A 263 -8.61 20.05 10.78
CA GLU A 263 -7.94 20.73 9.66
C GLU A 263 -7.44 19.73 8.60
N LYS A 264 -6.83 18.61 9.03
CA LYS A 264 -6.38 17.55 8.12
C LYS A 264 -7.53 16.86 7.41
N LEU A 265 -8.66 16.62 8.08
CA LEU A 265 -9.87 16.15 7.41
C LEU A 265 -10.32 17.14 6.33
N GLY A 266 -10.28 18.45 6.62
CA GLY A 266 -10.59 19.51 5.67
C GLY A 266 -9.64 19.52 4.46
N GLN A 267 -8.36 19.24 4.65
CA GLN A 267 -7.39 19.10 3.55
C GLN A 267 -7.68 17.87 2.67
N ILE A 268 -8.17 16.76 3.26
CA ILE A 268 -8.42 15.50 2.56
C ILE A 268 -9.74 15.49 1.79
N ARG A 269 -10.80 16.10 2.35
CA ARG A 269 -12.17 16.06 1.79
C ARG A 269 -12.70 17.40 1.34
N GLY A 270 -12.01 18.49 1.64
CA GLY A 270 -12.49 19.86 1.43
C GLY A 270 -13.06 20.44 2.71
N ALA A 271 -12.65 21.66 3.05
CA ALA A 271 -13.01 22.32 4.30
C ALA A 271 -14.54 22.47 4.45
N LEU A 272 -15.25 22.86 3.39
CA LEU A 272 -16.70 23.03 3.42
C LEU A 272 -17.45 21.72 3.70
N ILE A 273 -16.98 20.60 3.17
CA ILE A 273 -17.59 19.28 3.43
C ILE A 273 -17.42 18.92 4.90
N VAL A 274 -16.24 19.16 5.48
CA VAL A 274 -15.98 18.85 6.90
C VAL A 274 -16.75 19.79 7.82
N GLU A 275 -16.89 21.06 7.45
CA GLU A 275 -17.69 22.05 8.19
C GLU A 275 -19.16 21.63 8.31
N CYS A 276 -19.74 20.96 7.31
CA CYS A 276 -21.10 20.42 7.39
C CYS A 276 -21.29 19.41 8.53
N TYR A 277 -20.23 18.77 8.98
CA TYR A 277 -20.26 17.85 10.11
C TYR A 277 -19.89 18.52 11.43
N ARG A 278 -19.50 19.80 11.44
CA ARG A 278 -19.18 20.44 12.71
C ARG A 278 -20.42 20.59 13.54
N ARG A 279 -20.30 20.17 14.80
CA ARG A 279 -21.25 20.59 15.81
C ARG A 279 -21.06 22.08 15.99
N THR A 280 -22.08 22.85 15.63
CA THR A 280 -22.20 24.21 16.13
C THR A 280 -22.20 24.09 17.64
N ASP A 281 -21.35 24.85 18.33
CA ASP A 281 -21.48 25.02 19.77
C ASP A 281 -22.93 25.46 19.99
N GLY A 282 -23.76 24.52 20.47
CA GLY A 282 -25.11 24.80 20.84
C GLY A 282 -25.02 25.74 22.03
N GLY A 283 -25.22 27.03 21.79
CA GLY A 283 -25.62 27.94 22.85
C GLY A 283 -26.88 27.36 23.50
N GLY A 284 -26.77 27.07 24.79
CA GLY A 284 -27.80 26.46 25.63
C GLY A 284 -27.18 25.72 26.80
#